data_AF-A0A651DF91-F1
#
_entry.id   AF-A0A651DF91-F1
#
_cell.length_a   1.000
_cell.length_b   1.000
_cell.length_c   1.000
_cell.angle_alpha   90.00
_cell.angle_beta   90.00
_cell.angle_gamma   90.00
#
_symmetry.space_group_name_H-M   'P 1'
#
loop_
_entity.id
_entity.type
_entity.pdbx_description
1 polymer ?
#
loop_
_entity_poly.entity_id
_entity_poly.type
_entity_poly.pdbx_seq_one_letter_code
_entity_poly.pdbx_strand_id
1 'polypeptide(L)'
;MMEKATGVRILLGGLVTVAAVALTACGGAAGASGAGGASGASESPQADYWIYVGAESADQIHRVRFGPSGIEVEQTRNIGRLPTEVEGPHGLAVSPDGRYLYMSTGHGAPDGHFWKFAVGPDTLVADPIPLGDFPATIDLTPDGLYAMIVNFNLYGSMTPSTLSVVYTPDVVEVDRIELCTMPHGVRTHPTGNWAYTTCMMDDQLVEVDTRTFRVSRRFSVESGHEGPIDTGAVAGHDHPMMDHAGMGHEGHAEQTCSPTWALPSADGTHLFVACNRTDEI
;
A
#
# COMPACT_ATOMS: atom_id res chain seq x y z
N MET A 1 16.64 41.95 38.47
CA MET A 1 17.17 40.63 38.91
C MET A 1 16.32 39.57 38.23
N MET A 2 16.85 39.01 37.15
CA MET A 2 17.19 37.58 37.01
C MET A 2 15.92 36.71 36.88
N GLU A 3 15.49 36.31 35.67
CA GLU A 3 16.10 35.30 34.78
C GLU A 3 16.09 33.90 35.41
N LYS A 4 15.19 33.03 34.90
CA LYS A 4 15.59 31.79 34.21
C LYS A 4 14.41 31.15 33.46
N ALA A 5 14.72 30.83 32.22
CA ALA A 5 13.92 30.08 31.26
C ALA A 5 14.30 28.59 31.29
N THR A 6 13.35 27.71 30.94
CA THR A 6 13.52 26.40 30.27
C THR A 6 12.10 25.91 29.99
N GLY A 7 11.60 25.55 28.80
CA GLY A 7 12.17 25.30 27.49
C GLY A 7 11.29 24.23 26.84
N VAL A 8 10.11 24.59 26.30
CA VAL A 8 9.27 23.68 25.51
C VAL A 8 9.65 23.89 24.05
N ARG A 9 10.31 22.89 23.47
CA ARG A 9 10.57 22.81 22.03
C ARG A 9 9.26 22.43 21.33
N ILE A 10 8.65 23.40 20.66
CA ILE A 10 7.70 23.15 19.57
C ILE A 10 8.56 22.77 18.36
N LEU A 11 8.55 21.49 17.97
CA LEU A 11 9.04 21.06 16.66
C LEU A 11 7.96 21.39 15.63
N LEU A 12 7.94 22.65 15.19
CA LEU A 12 7.48 23.04 13.87
C LEU A 12 8.55 22.55 12.88
N GLY A 13 8.23 21.55 12.07
CA GLY A 13 9.17 20.95 11.13
C GLY A 13 8.44 20.36 9.94
N GLY A 14 8.18 21.20 8.95
CA GLY A 14 7.61 20.83 7.66
C GLY A 14 7.51 22.04 6.73
N LEU A 15 8.51 22.92 6.79
CA LEU A 15 8.66 24.01 5.83
C LEU A 15 9.12 23.37 4.51
N VAL A 16 8.24 23.32 3.51
CA VAL A 16 8.67 23.11 2.12
C VAL A 16 9.53 24.32 1.76
N THR A 17 10.85 24.13 1.85
CA THR A 17 11.82 25.11 1.38
C THR A 17 12.41 24.52 0.11
N VAL A 18 11.97 25.01 -1.04
CA VAL A 18 12.70 24.79 -2.30
C VAL A 18 13.96 25.64 -2.20
N ALA A 19 15.06 25.03 -1.77
CA ALA A 19 16.37 25.66 -1.83
C ALA A 19 16.88 25.56 -3.27
N ALA A 20 16.69 26.62 -4.06
CA ALA A 20 17.49 26.84 -5.25
C ALA A 20 18.90 27.24 -4.79
N VAL A 21 19.85 26.30 -4.85
CA VAL A 21 21.27 26.61 -4.67
C VAL A 21 21.78 27.22 -5.97
N ALA A 22 21.77 28.55 -6.04
CA ALA A 22 22.56 29.29 -7.01
C ALA A 22 24.00 29.40 -6.48
N LEU A 23 24.88 28.51 -6.92
CA LEU A 23 26.33 28.66 -6.74
C LEU A 23 26.83 29.69 -7.75
N THR A 24 27.01 30.93 -7.31
CA THR A 24 27.82 31.93 -8.02
C THR A 24 29.30 31.58 -7.87
N ALA A 25 29.86 30.90 -8.88
CA ALA A 25 31.30 30.88 -9.11
C ALA A 25 31.63 31.93 -10.19
N CYS A 26 32.22 33.05 -9.79
CA CYS A 26 32.89 33.95 -10.72
C CYS A 26 34.32 33.46 -10.97
N GLY A 27 34.62 33.15 -12.24
CA GLY A 27 35.95 33.34 -12.81
C GLY A 27 36.63 32.10 -13.40
N GLY A 28 36.69 32.00 -14.73
CA GLY A 28 37.72 31.18 -15.40
C GLY A 28 37.38 30.56 -16.75
N ALA A 29 37.18 31.39 -17.78
CA ALA A 29 37.38 31.16 -19.22
C ALA A 29 37.18 29.78 -19.91
N ALA A 30 36.40 29.85 -20.99
CA ALA A 30 36.54 29.19 -22.30
C ALA A 30 35.85 27.82 -22.54
N GLY A 31 34.77 27.90 -23.32
CA GLY A 31 34.52 26.99 -24.44
C GLY A 31 33.49 25.88 -24.20
N ALA A 32 32.26 26.06 -24.71
CA ALA A 32 31.59 25.11 -25.60
C ALA A 32 30.17 25.57 -25.94
N SER A 33 29.77 25.20 -27.15
CA SER A 33 28.52 25.42 -27.87
C SER A 33 27.23 25.11 -27.09
N GLY A 34 26.19 25.86 -27.46
CA GLY A 34 24.86 25.85 -26.85
C GLY A 34 24.19 24.48 -26.75
N ALA A 35 23.53 24.28 -25.62
CA ALA A 35 22.33 23.48 -25.48
C ALA A 35 21.33 24.34 -24.71
N GLY A 36 20.31 24.84 -25.40
CA GLY A 36 19.18 25.49 -24.75
C GLY A 36 18.46 24.47 -23.89
N GLY A 37 18.63 24.55 -22.57
CA GLY A 37 17.81 23.81 -21.62
C GLY A 37 16.39 24.35 -21.72
N ALA A 38 15.49 23.58 -22.32
CA ALA A 38 14.07 23.85 -22.27
C ALA A 38 13.62 23.75 -20.81
N SER A 39 13.43 24.90 -20.16
CA SER A 39 12.58 25.01 -18.97
C SER A 39 11.14 24.79 -19.43
N GLY A 40 10.74 23.53 -19.60
CA GLY A 40 9.34 23.19 -19.79
C GLY A 40 8.60 23.58 -18.52
N ALA A 41 7.84 24.67 -18.57
CA ALA A 41 6.82 24.90 -17.55
C ALA A 41 5.90 23.67 -17.58
N SER A 42 5.68 23.04 -16.43
CA SER A 42 4.68 21.97 -16.30
C SER A 42 3.36 22.53 -16.81
N GLU A 43 2.86 22.00 -17.92
CA GLU A 43 1.58 22.42 -18.47
C GLU A 43 0.48 22.09 -17.45
N SER A 44 -0.43 23.03 -17.21
CA SER A 44 -1.56 22.78 -16.32
C SER A 44 -2.40 21.63 -16.88
N PRO A 45 -3.02 20.80 -16.02
CA PRO A 45 -3.92 19.75 -16.48
C PRO A 45 -5.04 20.33 -17.35
N GLN A 46 -5.40 19.62 -18.41
CA GLN A 46 -6.50 20.03 -19.32
C GLN A 46 -7.87 19.51 -18.88
N ALA A 47 -7.92 18.62 -17.87
CA ALA A 47 -9.12 18.02 -17.33
C ALA A 47 -9.09 18.07 -15.79
N ASP A 48 -10.27 18.05 -15.17
CA ASP A 48 -10.40 17.80 -13.74
C ASP A 48 -10.25 16.30 -13.45
N TYR A 49 -9.41 15.99 -12.47
CA TYR A 49 -9.19 14.68 -11.89
C TYR A 49 -9.65 14.71 -10.44
N TRP A 50 -10.35 13.66 -10.02
CA TRP A 50 -10.71 13.47 -8.61
C TRP A 50 -9.84 12.39 -8.00
N ILE A 51 -9.23 12.74 -6.88
CA ILE A 51 -8.32 11.90 -6.11
C ILE A 51 -8.95 11.69 -4.74
N TYR A 52 -9.03 10.44 -4.29
CA TYR A 52 -9.41 10.13 -2.91
C TYR A 52 -8.15 9.90 -2.08
N VAL A 53 -8.07 10.55 -0.91
CA VAL A 53 -6.93 10.50 -0.01
C VAL A 53 -7.41 10.06 1.37
N GLY A 54 -6.87 8.96 1.89
CA GLY A 54 -7.09 8.52 3.26
C GLY A 54 -6.15 9.24 4.22
N ALA A 55 -6.67 9.73 5.33
CA ALA A 55 -5.90 10.25 6.45
C ALA A 55 -6.05 9.26 7.62
N GLU A 56 -5.12 8.32 7.67
CA GLU A 56 -5.14 7.17 8.58
C GLU A 56 -5.33 7.59 10.04
N SER A 57 -4.47 8.46 10.56
CA SER A 57 -4.51 8.90 11.97
C SER A 57 -5.65 9.85 12.33
N ALA A 58 -6.53 10.18 11.37
CA ALA A 58 -7.63 11.11 11.56
C ALA A 58 -9.01 10.50 11.26
N ASP A 59 -9.06 9.23 10.83
CA ASP A 59 -10.27 8.60 10.33
C ASP A 59 -11.00 9.46 9.31
N GLN A 60 -10.28 9.91 8.29
CA GLN A 60 -10.85 10.75 7.26
C GLN A 60 -10.53 10.25 5.86
N ILE A 61 -11.48 10.45 4.96
CA ILE A 61 -11.24 10.44 3.52
C ILE A 61 -11.49 11.83 2.96
N HIS A 62 -10.61 12.27 2.07
CA HIS A 62 -10.71 13.53 1.36
C HIS A 62 -10.95 13.27 -0.12
N ARG A 63 -11.87 14.01 -0.73
CA ARG A 63 -11.96 14.11 -2.19
C ARG A 63 -11.28 15.39 -2.62
N VAL A 64 -10.21 15.24 -3.40
CA VAL A 64 -9.39 16.32 -3.92
C VAL A 64 -9.62 16.44 -5.42
N ARG A 65 -9.99 17.63 -5.89
CA ARG A 65 -10.03 17.94 -7.31
C ARG A 65 -8.69 18.53 -7.73
N PHE A 66 -8.12 18.02 -8.80
CA PHE A 66 -6.91 18.51 -9.43
C PHE A 66 -7.19 18.77 -10.91
N GLY A 67 -7.03 20.00 -11.37
CA GLY A 67 -7.39 20.35 -12.75
C GLY A 67 -6.84 21.70 -13.21
N PRO A 68 -7.40 22.28 -14.30
CA PRO A 68 -6.94 23.55 -14.86
C PRO A 68 -6.95 24.72 -13.86
N SER A 69 -7.84 24.67 -12.87
CA SER A 69 -7.96 25.68 -11.80
C SER A 69 -7.10 25.41 -10.56
N GLY A 70 -6.24 24.38 -10.60
CA GLY A 70 -5.35 24.01 -9.50
C GLY A 70 -5.86 22.81 -8.70
N ILE A 71 -5.45 22.74 -7.43
CA ILE A 71 -5.78 21.68 -6.49
C ILE A 71 -6.69 22.21 -5.37
N GLU A 72 -7.76 21.47 -5.07
CA GLU A 72 -8.75 21.84 -4.05
C GLU A 72 -9.27 20.60 -3.33
N VAL A 73 -9.36 20.67 -2.00
CA VAL A 73 -10.08 19.66 -1.22
C VAL A 73 -11.56 20.02 -1.25
N GLU A 74 -12.36 19.30 -2.04
CA GLU A 74 -13.78 19.56 -2.20
C GLU A 74 -14.62 19.02 -1.04
N GLN A 75 -14.17 17.90 -0.47
CA GLN A 75 -14.92 17.19 0.56
C GLN A 75 -13.99 16.48 1.54
N THR A 76 -14.35 16.52 2.82
CA THR A 76 -13.76 15.72 3.90
C THR A 76 -14.87 14.93 4.57
N ARG A 77 -14.68 13.62 4.71
CA ARG A 77 -15.63 12.74 5.37
C ARG A 77 -14.93 11.97 6.48
N ASN A 78 -15.49 12.05 7.68
CA ASN A 78 -15.08 11.17 8.77
C ASN A 78 -15.55 9.74 8.46
N ILE A 79 -14.67 8.78 8.69
CA ILE A 79 -14.97 7.35 8.65
C ILE A 79 -14.91 6.79 10.08
N GLY A 80 -15.04 5.47 10.21
CA GLY A 80 -14.99 4.80 11.49
C GLY A 80 -16.38 4.61 12.09
N ARG A 81 -16.52 3.49 12.79
CA ARG A 81 -17.70 3.02 13.51
C ARG A 81 -17.51 3.17 15.01
N LEU A 82 -16.27 3.15 15.50
CA LEU A 82 -15.91 3.17 16.91
C LEU A 82 -15.46 4.58 17.35
N PRO A 83 -16.25 5.32 18.13
CA PRO A 83 -15.89 6.68 18.55
C PRO A 83 -14.66 6.78 19.47
N THR A 84 -14.20 5.65 20.01
CA THR A 84 -13.14 5.57 21.01
C THR A 84 -11.82 5.04 20.45
N GLU A 85 -11.75 4.78 19.16
CA GLU A 85 -10.59 4.22 18.46
C GLU A 85 -10.42 4.93 17.12
N VAL A 86 -9.19 4.95 16.62
CA VAL A 86 -8.90 5.36 15.23
C VAL A 86 -8.84 4.09 14.39
N GLU A 87 -9.78 3.91 13.48
CA GLU A 87 -9.86 2.71 12.64
C GLU A 87 -8.87 2.71 11.47
N GLY A 88 -8.36 3.88 11.07
CA GLY A 88 -7.26 4.02 10.14
C GLY A 88 -7.59 3.59 8.71
N PRO A 89 -8.13 4.49 7.85
CA PRO A 89 -8.27 4.18 6.42
C PRO A 89 -6.88 3.91 5.81
N HIS A 90 -6.69 2.74 5.22
CA HIS A 90 -5.37 2.27 4.82
C HIS A 90 -5.27 2.04 3.30
N GLY A 91 -6.11 1.17 2.74
CA GLY A 91 -6.21 0.95 1.30
C GLY A 91 -7.42 1.66 0.68
N LEU A 92 -7.24 2.22 -0.53
CA LEU A 92 -8.32 2.83 -1.33
C LEU A 92 -8.28 2.32 -2.78
N ALA A 93 -9.44 1.99 -3.35
CA ALA A 93 -9.58 1.64 -4.76
C ALA A 93 -10.91 2.15 -5.34
N VAL A 94 -10.87 2.75 -6.52
CA VAL A 94 -12.08 3.16 -7.25
C VAL A 94 -12.47 2.05 -8.23
N SER A 95 -13.76 1.77 -8.35
CA SER A 95 -14.26 0.76 -9.29
C SER A 95 -13.91 1.11 -10.75
N PRO A 96 -13.73 0.12 -11.64
CA PRO A 96 -13.40 0.38 -13.04
C PRO A 96 -14.43 1.25 -13.78
N ASP A 97 -15.70 1.17 -13.37
CA ASP A 97 -16.80 1.98 -13.89
C ASP A 97 -16.90 3.38 -13.25
N GLY A 98 -16.03 3.71 -12.29
CA GLY A 98 -15.95 5.00 -11.61
C GLY A 98 -17.08 5.28 -10.62
N ARG A 99 -17.97 4.32 -10.34
CA ARG A 99 -19.17 4.54 -9.52
C ARG A 99 -18.96 4.34 -8.03
N TYR A 100 -17.95 3.57 -7.63
CA TYR A 100 -17.73 3.18 -6.23
C TYR A 100 -16.29 3.41 -5.80
N LEU A 101 -16.12 3.81 -4.54
CA LEU A 101 -14.86 3.83 -3.82
C LEU A 101 -14.90 2.73 -2.77
N TYR A 102 -13.90 1.87 -2.77
CA TYR A 102 -13.68 0.87 -1.75
C TYR A 102 -12.53 1.28 -0.85
N MET A 103 -12.66 0.93 0.42
CA MET A 103 -11.69 1.29 1.44
C MET A 103 -11.53 0.16 2.44
N SER A 104 -10.30 -0.11 2.86
CA SER A 104 -10.00 -0.91 4.04
C SER A 104 -9.70 0.00 5.22
N THR A 105 -10.13 -0.39 6.42
CA THR A 105 -9.59 0.13 7.68
C THR A 105 -8.64 -0.90 8.27
N GLY A 106 -7.48 -0.47 8.77
CA GLY A 106 -6.47 -1.34 9.38
C GLY A 106 -6.81 -1.74 10.81
N HIS A 107 -7.62 -0.95 11.50
CA HIS A 107 -8.00 -1.13 12.90
C HIS A 107 -9.52 -1.22 13.07
N GLY A 108 -9.93 -1.59 14.29
CA GLY A 108 -11.32 -1.86 14.66
C GLY A 108 -11.40 -2.95 15.72
N ALA A 109 -12.63 -3.25 16.17
CA ALA A 109 -12.90 -4.30 17.15
C ALA A 109 -13.87 -5.34 16.54
N PRO A 110 -13.43 -6.60 16.28
CA PRO A 110 -12.13 -7.18 16.64
C PRO A 110 -10.97 -6.81 15.70
N ASP A 111 -11.26 -6.51 14.43
CA ASP A 111 -10.28 -6.25 13.37
C ASP A 111 -10.76 -5.13 12.43
N GLY A 112 -10.02 -4.90 11.35
CA GLY A 112 -10.37 -3.95 10.29
C GLY A 112 -11.58 -4.35 9.43
N HIS A 113 -12.05 -3.41 8.62
CA HIS A 113 -13.29 -3.57 7.84
C HIS A 113 -13.11 -3.21 6.36
N PHE A 114 -13.97 -3.79 5.51
CA PHE A 114 -14.17 -3.38 4.13
C PHE A 114 -15.35 -2.43 4.02
N TRP A 115 -15.15 -1.31 3.32
CA TRP A 115 -16.13 -0.25 3.14
C TRP A 115 -16.40 -0.03 1.65
N LYS A 116 -17.64 0.35 1.33
CA LYS A 116 -18.07 0.72 -0.03
C LYS A 116 -18.82 2.05 -0.01
N PHE A 117 -18.33 3.01 -0.76
CA PHE A 117 -18.94 4.33 -0.94
C PHE A 117 -19.35 4.55 -2.39
N ALA A 118 -20.42 5.30 -2.63
CA ALA A 118 -20.77 5.81 -3.95
C ALA A 118 -19.93 7.05 -4.26
N VAL A 119 -19.25 7.06 -5.41
CA VAL A 119 -18.40 8.18 -5.87
C VAL A 119 -19.26 9.35 -6.31
N GLY A 120 -18.93 10.56 -5.84
CA GLY A 120 -19.65 11.79 -6.17
C GLY A 120 -20.48 12.34 -5.01
N PRO A 121 -21.51 11.63 -4.49
CA PRO A 121 -22.13 12.00 -3.22
C PRO A 121 -21.28 11.56 -2.01
N ASP A 122 -20.29 10.69 -2.23
CA ASP A 122 -19.38 10.13 -1.22
C ASP A 122 -20.15 9.56 -0.02
N THR A 123 -21.16 8.75 -0.32
CA THR A 123 -22.08 8.17 0.67
C THR A 123 -21.84 6.68 0.83
N LEU A 124 -21.96 6.20 2.07
CA LEU A 124 -21.83 4.78 2.39
C LEU A 124 -22.96 4.00 1.71
N VAL A 125 -22.61 2.93 1.00
CA VAL A 125 -23.55 2.11 0.20
C VAL A 125 -24.17 0.98 1.03
N ALA A 126 -23.39 0.39 1.93
CA ALA A 126 -23.79 -0.71 2.79
C ALA A 126 -23.00 -0.65 4.11
N ASP A 127 -23.47 -1.37 5.12
CA ASP A 127 -22.72 -1.53 6.36
C ASP A 127 -21.35 -2.19 6.07
N PRO A 128 -20.25 -1.71 6.67
CA PRO A 128 -18.94 -2.33 6.50
C PRO A 128 -18.90 -3.75 7.06
N ILE A 129 -18.20 -4.64 6.37
CA ILE A 129 -18.00 -6.01 6.82
C ILE A 129 -16.62 -6.16 7.45
N PRO A 130 -16.45 -7.02 8.48
CA PRO A 130 -15.14 -7.31 9.04
C PRO A 130 -14.28 -8.06 8.01
N LEU A 131 -12.96 -7.88 8.10
CA LEU A 131 -11.96 -8.59 7.31
C LEU A 131 -11.08 -9.47 8.21
N GLY A 132 -9.83 -9.73 7.82
CA GLY A 132 -8.82 -10.33 8.70
C GLY A 132 -7.99 -9.28 9.43
N ASP A 133 -6.90 -9.73 10.05
CA ASP A 133 -5.99 -8.90 10.85
C ASP A 133 -5.36 -7.77 10.00
N PHE A 134 -5.39 -6.55 10.51
CA PHE A 134 -4.80 -5.36 9.89
C PHE A 134 -4.91 -5.31 8.35
N PRO A 135 -6.13 -5.15 7.80
CA PRO A 135 -6.33 -5.03 6.37
C PRO A 135 -5.53 -3.87 5.80
N ALA A 136 -4.77 -4.16 4.75
CA ALA A 136 -3.86 -3.21 4.14
C ALA A 136 -4.33 -2.78 2.77
N THR A 137 -3.55 -3.08 1.75
CA THR A 137 -3.85 -2.61 0.41
C THR A 137 -5.02 -3.37 -0.19
N ILE A 138 -5.78 -2.65 -1.01
CA ILE A 138 -6.89 -3.18 -1.79
C ILE A 138 -6.58 -3.01 -3.27
N ASP A 139 -6.97 -4.00 -4.07
CA ASP A 139 -7.11 -3.84 -5.51
C ASP A 139 -8.32 -4.60 -6.03
N LEU A 140 -8.77 -4.23 -7.24
CA LEU A 140 -9.94 -4.80 -7.86
C LEU A 140 -9.58 -5.64 -9.08
N THR A 141 -10.40 -6.64 -9.32
CA THR A 141 -10.49 -7.28 -10.64
C THR A 141 -10.94 -6.26 -11.70
N PRO A 142 -10.48 -6.36 -12.97
CA PRO A 142 -10.81 -5.39 -14.02
C PRO A 142 -12.31 -5.27 -14.33
N ASP A 143 -13.10 -6.30 -14.04
CA ASP A 143 -14.57 -6.26 -14.13
C ASP A 143 -15.23 -5.64 -12.90
N GLY A 144 -14.45 -5.37 -11.84
CA GLY A 144 -14.87 -4.80 -10.58
C GLY A 144 -15.62 -5.77 -9.66
N LEU A 145 -15.76 -7.06 -10.02
CA LEU A 145 -16.60 -8.00 -9.28
C LEU A 145 -15.99 -8.44 -7.95
N TYR A 146 -14.66 -8.50 -7.88
CA TYR A 146 -13.94 -8.90 -6.69
C TYR A 146 -12.91 -7.86 -6.26
N ALA A 147 -12.89 -7.58 -4.97
CA ALA A 147 -11.82 -6.86 -4.29
C ALA A 147 -10.91 -7.86 -3.58
N MET A 148 -9.61 -7.69 -3.77
CA MET A 148 -8.53 -8.43 -3.10
C MET A 148 -7.95 -7.51 -2.03
N ILE A 149 -7.97 -7.94 -0.77
CA ILE A 149 -7.47 -7.15 0.35
C ILE A 149 -6.50 -8.01 1.15
N VAL A 150 -5.24 -7.59 1.23
CA VAL A 150 -4.28 -8.31 2.08
C VAL A 150 -4.49 -7.93 3.53
N ASN A 151 -4.35 -8.92 4.40
CA ASN A 151 -4.44 -8.80 5.84
C ASN A 151 -3.08 -9.24 6.39
N PHE A 152 -2.52 -8.49 7.34
CA PHE A 152 -1.30 -8.90 8.00
C PHE A 152 -1.32 -8.76 9.51
N ASN A 153 -0.66 -9.69 10.19
CA ASN A 153 -0.54 -9.63 11.63
C ASN A 153 0.53 -8.62 12.07
N LEU A 154 0.17 -7.33 12.16
CA LEU A 154 1.12 -6.26 12.52
C LEU A 154 1.66 -6.37 13.96
N TYR A 155 0.87 -6.91 14.90
CA TYR A 155 1.15 -6.85 16.34
C TYR A 155 1.33 -8.22 17.01
N GLY A 156 1.03 -9.31 16.31
CA GLY A 156 1.07 -10.66 16.83
C GLY A 156 2.34 -11.43 16.45
N SER A 157 2.25 -12.74 16.51
CA SER A 157 3.33 -13.64 16.12
C SER A 157 3.59 -13.60 14.61
N MET A 158 4.83 -13.89 14.24
CA MET A 158 5.28 -13.98 12.86
C MET A 158 4.76 -15.26 12.21
N THR A 159 3.47 -15.27 11.91
CA THR A 159 2.74 -16.39 11.31
C THR A 159 2.17 -15.99 9.96
N PRO A 160 1.84 -16.97 9.11
CA PRO A 160 1.18 -16.71 7.84
C PRO A 160 -0.10 -15.89 8.06
N SER A 161 -0.29 -14.88 7.22
CA SER A 161 -1.48 -14.03 7.20
C SER A 161 -2.32 -14.34 5.95
N THR A 162 -3.28 -13.48 5.58
CA THR A 162 -4.32 -13.85 4.59
C THR A 162 -4.58 -12.80 3.53
N LEU A 163 -5.24 -13.21 2.44
CA LEU A 163 -5.89 -12.35 1.46
C LEU A 163 -7.40 -12.54 1.53
N SER A 164 -8.13 -11.51 1.92
CA SER A 164 -9.59 -11.48 1.83
C SER A 164 -10.04 -11.24 0.39
N VAL A 165 -11.03 -12.02 -0.04
CA VAL A 165 -11.68 -11.90 -1.35
C VAL A 165 -13.12 -11.45 -1.13
N VAL A 166 -13.45 -10.23 -1.53
CA VAL A 166 -14.80 -9.67 -1.35
C VAL A 166 -15.51 -9.55 -2.69
N TYR A 167 -16.68 -10.18 -2.82
CA TYR A 167 -17.59 -9.95 -3.93
C TYR A 167 -18.27 -8.59 -3.75
N THR A 168 -17.90 -7.64 -4.60
CA THR A 168 -18.19 -6.22 -4.41
C THR A 168 -19.66 -5.83 -4.63
N PRO A 169 -20.47 -6.50 -5.48
CA PRO A 169 -21.87 -6.12 -5.67
C PRO A 169 -22.67 -6.22 -4.37
N ASP A 170 -22.49 -7.32 -3.64
CA ASP A 170 -23.25 -7.63 -2.43
C ASP A 170 -22.49 -7.33 -1.13
N VAL A 171 -21.20 -6.95 -1.24
CA VAL A 171 -20.32 -6.66 -0.08
C VAL A 171 -20.23 -7.89 0.83
N VAL A 172 -19.76 -9.00 0.27
CA VAL A 172 -19.61 -10.28 0.98
C VAL A 172 -18.20 -10.81 0.78
N GLU A 173 -17.50 -11.13 1.87
CA GLU A 173 -16.26 -11.89 1.79
C GLU A 173 -16.58 -13.34 1.41
N VAL A 174 -16.13 -13.76 0.23
CA VAL A 174 -16.42 -15.07 -0.35
C VAL A 174 -15.28 -16.07 -0.14
N ASP A 175 -14.08 -15.59 0.15
CA ASP A 175 -12.93 -16.42 0.48
C ASP A 175 -11.89 -15.64 1.31
N ARG A 176 -11.04 -16.38 2.01
CA ARG A 176 -9.89 -15.86 2.75
C ARG A 176 -8.72 -16.82 2.59
N ILE A 177 -7.77 -16.43 1.75
CA ILE A 177 -6.68 -17.28 1.28
C ILE A 177 -5.48 -17.11 2.21
N GLU A 178 -4.95 -18.20 2.76
CA GLU A 178 -3.69 -18.16 3.49
C GLU A 178 -2.52 -17.83 2.56
N LEU A 179 -1.67 -16.90 2.98
CA LEU A 179 -0.54 -16.42 2.19
C LEU A 179 0.79 -16.79 2.82
N CYS A 180 1.41 -15.84 3.50
CA CYS A 180 2.79 -15.77 3.93
C CYS A 180 2.85 -14.77 5.08
N THR A 181 4.01 -14.52 5.65
CA THR A 181 4.18 -13.62 6.78
C THR A 181 4.18 -12.16 6.30
N MET A 182 3.26 -11.38 6.88
CA MET A 182 3.08 -9.96 6.63
C MET A 182 3.00 -9.57 5.14
N PRO A 183 1.97 -10.02 4.41
CA PRO A 183 1.70 -9.53 3.07
C PRO A 183 1.26 -8.05 3.12
N HIS A 184 1.70 -7.23 2.18
CA HIS A 184 1.45 -5.77 2.26
C HIS A 184 0.81 -5.17 1.00
N GLY A 185 1.46 -5.30 -0.16
CA GLY A 185 0.93 -4.78 -1.43
C GLY A 185 0.21 -5.87 -2.20
N VAL A 186 -0.98 -5.59 -2.73
CA VAL A 186 -1.67 -6.43 -3.71
C VAL A 186 -1.98 -5.66 -5.00
N ARG A 187 -1.74 -6.27 -6.16
CA ARG A 187 -2.18 -5.77 -7.46
C ARG A 187 -2.70 -6.87 -8.37
N THR A 188 -3.77 -6.59 -9.08
CA THR A 188 -4.41 -7.49 -10.03
C THR A 188 -3.82 -7.27 -11.41
N HIS A 189 -3.56 -8.38 -12.11
CA HIS A 189 -3.14 -8.39 -13.49
C HIS A 189 -4.21 -7.75 -14.41
N PRO A 190 -3.84 -7.04 -15.49
CA PRO A 190 -4.82 -6.41 -16.40
C PRO A 190 -5.84 -7.37 -17.02
N THR A 191 -5.52 -8.66 -17.14
CA THR A 191 -6.47 -9.68 -17.62
C THR A 191 -7.43 -10.17 -16.54
N GLY A 192 -7.21 -9.80 -15.28
CA GLY A 192 -8.04 -10.18 -14.14
C GLY A 192 -7.82 -11.59 -13.61
N ASN A 193 -7.00 -12.42 -14.25
CA ASN A 193 -6.83 -13.84 -13.87
C ASN A 193 -5.90 -14.07 -12.68
N TRP A 194 -5.08 -13.08 -12.34
CA TRP A 194 -4.02 -13.19 -11.33
C TRP A 194 -4.01 -11.98 -10.43
N ALA A 195 -3.78 -12.19 -9.14
CA ALA A 195 -3.41 -11.15 -8.20
C ALA A 195 -1.99 -11.44 -7.68
N TYR A 196 -1.20 -10.39 -7.50
CA TYR A 196 0.18 -10.44 -7.04
C TYR A 196 0.27 -9.76 -5.70
N THR A 197 0.85 -10.45 -4.71
CA THR A 197 1.07 -9.89 -3.38
C THR A 197 2.50 -10.13 -2.91
N THR A 198 3.05 -9.20 -2.13
CA THR A 198 4.41 -9.31 -1.60
C THR A 198 4.40 -9.58 -0.11
N CYS A 199 5.33 -10.42 0.35
CA CYS A 199 5.49 -10.86 1.73
C CYS A 199 6.73 -10.21 2.32
N MET A 200 6.53 -9.17 3.14
CA MET A 200 7.63 -8.32 3.61
C MET A 200 8.66 -9.07 4.46
N MET A 201 8.24 -10.15 5.10
CA MET A 201 9.05 -10.89 6.07
C MET A 201 9.64 -12.18 5.53
N ASP A 202 9.28 -12.55 4.29
CA ASP A 202 9.71 -13.78 3.65
C ASP A 202 10.55 -13.54 2.38
N ASP A 203 10.73 -12.28 1.96
CA ASP A 203 11.31 -11.92 0.65
C ASP A 203 10.61 -12.68 -0.51
N GLN A 204 9.28 -12.75 -0.45
CA GLN A 204 8.47 -13.45 -1.46
C GLN A 204 7.52 -12.54 -2.21
N LEU A 205 7.32 -12.88 -3.47
CA LEU A 205 6.16 -12.52 -4.27
C LEU A 205 5.27 -13.75 -4.43
N VAL A 206 3.97 -13.59 -4.21
CA VAL A 206 2.96 -14.64 -4.34
C VAL A 206 1.97 -14.27 -5.42
N GLU A 207 1.73 -15.20 -6.34
CA GLU A 207 0.67 -15.11 -7.34
C GLU A 207 -0.54 -15.95 -6.91
N VAL A 208 -1.71 -15.34 -6.94
CA VAL A 208 -3.00 -15.94 -6.62
C VAL A 208 -3.85 -16.01 -7.89
N ASP A 209 -4.42 -17.18 -8.19
CA ASP A 209 -5.44 -17.35 -9.24
C ASP A 209 -6.78 -16.82 -8.76
N THR A 210 -7.29 -15.78 -9.40
CA THR A 210 -8.55 -15.10 -9.02
C THR A 210 -9.80 -15.89 -9.43
N ARG A 211 -9.65 -16.94 -10.24
CA ARG A 211 -10.78 -17.78 -10.69
C ARG A 211 -11.03 -18.92 -9.73
N THR A 212 -9.97 -19.35 -9.03
CA THR A 212 -10.03 -20.45 -8.06
C THR A 212 -9.80 -20.01 -6.62
N PHE A 213 -9.38 -18.75 -6.40
CA PHE A 213 -8.99 -18.20 -5.10
C PHE A 213 -7.94 -19.07 -4.40
N ARG A 214 -6.84 -19.34 -5.11
CA ARG A 214 -5.73 -20.15 -4.59
C ARG A 214 -4.39 -19.60 -5.00
N VAL A 215 -3.39 -19.79 -4.15
CA VAL A 215 -2.00 -19.55 -4.54
C VAL A 215 -1.64 -20.45 -5.71
N SER A 216 -1.15 -19.84 -6.79
CA SER A 216 -0.75 -20.48 -8.04
C SER A 216 0.77 -20.66 -8.10
N ARG A 217 1.51 -19.59 -7.78
CA ARG A 217 2.98 -19.56 -7.83
C ARG A 217 3.55 -18.71 -6.71
N ARG A 218 4.80 -18.99 -6.36
CA ARG A 218 5.61 -18.19 -5.44
C ARG A 218 6.96 -17.91 -6.09
N PHE A 219 7.52 -16.76 -5.79
CA PHE A 219 8.84 -16.34 -6.24
C PHE A 219 9.62 -15.76 -5.06
N SER A 220 10.88 -16.14 -4.94
CA SER A 220 11.84 -15.39 -4.12
C SER A 220 12.19 -14.10 -4.83
N VAL A 221 12.26 -13.02 -4.06
CA VAL A 221 12.83 -11.72 -4.43
C VAL A 221 14.03 -11.39 -3.53
N GLU A 222 14.60 -12.40 -2.85
CA GLU A 222 15.84 -12.27 -2.12
C GLU A 222 16.99 -11.98 -3.10
N SER A 223 17.79 -10.95 -2.79
CA SER A 223 18.87 -10.50 -3.66
C SER A 223 19.88 -11.62 -3.96
N GLY A 224 20.04 -11.96 -5.23
CA GLY A 224 20.92 -13.04 -5.70
C GLY A 224 20.30 -14.45 -5.69
N HIS A 225 19.05 -14.59 -5.23
CA HIS A 225 18.30 -15.84 -5.22
C HIS A 225 16.90 -15.67 -5.87
N GLU A 226 16.75 -14.74 -6.81
CA GLU A 226 15.48 -14.41 -7.44
C GLU A 226 14.97 -15.55 -8.33
N GLY A 227 13.69 -15.87 -8.20
CA GLY A 227 13.05 -16.85 -9.08
C GLY A 227 11.98 -17.72 -8.42
N PRO A 228 11.40 -18.68 -9.15
CA PRO A 228 10.33 -19.52 -8.64
C PRO A 228 10.75 -20.37 -7.44
N ILE A 229 9.88 -20.48 -6.45
CA ILE A 229 10.03 -21.35 -5.27
C ILE A 229 8.82 -22.28 -5.12
N ASP A 230 8.92 -23.26 -4.22
CA ASP A 230 7.83 -24.21 -3.98
C ASP A 230 6.55 -23.50 -3.53
N THR A 231 5.40 -23.91 -4.07
CA THR A 231 4.10 -23.28 -3.77
C THR A 231 3.66 -23.46 -2.32
N GLY A 232 4.13 -24.51 -1.65
CA GLY A 232 3.93 -24.77 -0.23
C GLY A 232 4.96 -24.10 0.68
N ALA A 233 5.94 -23.37 0.13
CA ALA A 233 6.91 -22.60 0.91
C ALA A 233 6.25 -21.38 1.57
N VAL A 234 5.46 -21.64 2.60
CA VAL A 234 4.98 -20.65 3.56
C VAL A 234 6.00 -20.59 4.68
N ALA A 235 6.69 -19.46 4.85
CA ALA A 235 7.64 -19.37 5.96
C ALA A 235 6.86 -19.45 7.30
N GLY A 236 7.37 -20.25 8.22
CA GLY A 236 6.73 -20.56 9.50
C GLY A 236 6.34 -22.03 9.72
N HIS A 237 6.44 -22.91 8.71
CA HIS A 237 6.00 -24.31 8.85
C HIS A 237 7.07 -25.41 8.77
N ASP A 238 8.32 -25.14 8.39
CA ASP A 238 9.37 -26.17 8.36
C ASP A 238 10.74 -25.64 8.82
N HIS A 239 10.87 -25.44 10.13
CA HIS A 239 12.14 -25.75 10.79
C HIS A 239 11.88 -26.94 11.72
N PRO A 240 12.54 -28.11 11.51
CA PRO A 240 12.45 -29.18 12.48
C PRO A 240 12.96 -28.63 13.82
N MET A 241 12.10 -28.67 14.83
CA MET A 241 12.40 -28.38 16.22
C MET A 241 13.63 -29.20 16.65
N MET A 242 14.80 -28.57 16.58
CA MET A 242 15.99 -29.12 17.22
C MET A 242 15.99 -28.65 18.67
N ASP A 243 16.19 -29.65 19.53
CA ASP A 243 16.10 -29.66 20.99
C ASP A 243 16.60 -28.40 21.72
N HIS A 244 15.90 -28.05 22.80
CA HIS A 244 16.09 -26.85 23.61
C HIS A 244 17.44 -26.84 24.35
N ALA A 245 18.34 -25.92 23.99
CA ALA A 245 19.37 -25.42 24.90
C ALA A 245 19.92 -24.05 24.47
N GLY A 246 19.19 -22.98 24.80
CA GLY A 246 19.71 -21.61 24.71
C GLY A 246 18.61 -20.61 24.42
N MET A 247 18.27 -19.78 25.42
CA MET A 247 17.47 -18.58 25.15
C MET A 247 18.33 -17.59 24.36
N GLY A 248 18.19 -17.64 23.04
CA GLY A 248 18.57 -16.59 22.11
C GLY A 248 17.35 -16.29 21.26
N HIS A 249 17.05 -15.01 21.06
CA HIS A 249 16.00 -14.57 20.15
C HIS A 249 16.06 -15.36 18.85
N GLU A 250 14.98 -16.04 18.48
CA GLU A 250 14.84 -16.70 17.18
C GLU A 250 14.97 -15.63 16.10
N GLY A 251 16.18 -15.48 15.57
CA GLY A 251 16.48 -14.53 14.51
C GLY A 251 15.91 -15.08 13.23
N HIS A 252 14.85 -14.45 12.72
CA HIS A 252 14.45 -14.61 11.34
C HIS A 252 15.66 -14.35 10.44
N ALA A 253 15.78 -15.12 9.34
CA ALA A 253 16.75 -14.80 8.31
C ALA A 253 16.62 -13.32 7.95
N GLU A 254 17.75 -12.62 7.88
CA GLU A 254 17.76 -11.19 7.62
C GLU A 254 17.17 -10.94 6.23
N GLN A 255 16.05 -10.21 6.16
CA GLN A 255 15.41 -9.85 4.89
C GLN A 255 16.34 -8.93 4.10
N THR A 256 16.58 -9.29 2.85
CA THR A 256 17.41 -8.52 1.92
C THR A 256 16.58 -7.52 1.13
N CYS A 257 15.34 -7.88 0.74
CA CYS A 257 14.47 -7.02 -0.06
C CYS A 257 13.37 -6.36 0.79
N SER A 258 12.68 -7.13 1.63
CA SER A 258 11.44 -6.75 2.32
C SER A 258 10.44 -6.09 1.37
N PRO A 259 9.83 -6.87 0.45
CA PRO A 259 9.03 -6.32 -0.63
C PRO A 259 7.68 -5.80 -0.14
N THR A 260 7.36 -4.54 -0.44
CA THR A 260 6.13 -3.88 0.03
C THR A 260 5.09 -3.69 -1.05
N TRP A 261 5.48 -3.84 -2.32
CA TRP A 261 4.62 -3.58 -3.46
C TRP A 261 4.99 -4.42 -4.68
N ALA A 262 3.99 -4.89 -5.41
CA ALA A 262 4.14 -5.47 -6.75
C ALA A 262 3.23 -4.72 -7.72
N LEU A 263 3.72 -4.39 -8.92
CA LEU A 263 2.96 -3.68 -9.94
C LEU A 263 3.08 -4.39 -11.30
N PRO A 264 2.01 -5.02 -11.79
CA PRO A 264 1.97 -5.49 -13.17
C PRO A 264 2.08 -4.31 -14.14
N SER A 265 2.86 -4.50 -15.19
CA SER A 265 2.86 -3.63 -16.37
C SER A 265 1.48 -3.57 -17.02
N ALA A 266 1.20 -2.48 -17.74
CA ALA A 266 -0.10 -2.25 -18.38
C ALA A 266 -0.45 -3.31 -19.45
N ASP A 267 0.54 -3.87 -20.12
CA ASP A 267 0.37 -4.99 -21.07
C ASP A 267 0.43 -6.37 -20.39
N GLY A 268 0.76 -6.41 -19.09
CA GLY A 268 0.80 -7.61 -18.29
C GLY A 268 2.03 -8.50 -18.54
N THR A 269 3.03 -8.05 -19.30
CA THR A 269 4.18 -8.91 -19.64
C THR A 269 5.32 -8.84 -18.62
N HIS A 270 5.33 -7.78 -17.80
CA HIS A 270 6.28 -7.54 -16.72
C HIS A 270 5.58 -7.31 -15.38
N LEU A 271 6.30 -7.61 -14.30
CA LEU A 271 5.92 -7.34 -12.92
C LEU A 271 7.11 -6.67 -12.24
N PHE A 272 6.89 -5.51 -11.64
CA PHE A 272 7.88 -4.75 -10.89
C PHE A 272 7.65 -4.95 -9.40
N VAL A 273 8.71 -5.15 -8.61
CA VAL A 273 8.60 -5.41 -7.16
C VAL A 273 9.47 -4.41 -6.42
N ALA A 274 8.87 -3.58 -5.58
CA ALA A 274 9.60 -2.60 -4.79
C ALA A 274 10.14 -3.25 -3.50
N CYS A 275 11.46 -3.26 -3.35
CA CYS A 275 12.14 -3.67 -2.12
C CYS A 275 12.28 -2.45 -1.19
N ASN A 276 11.93 -2.58 0.08
CA ASN A 276 12.01 -1.48 1.05
C ASN A 276 13.33 -1.45 1.83
N ARG A 277 14.11 -2.55 1.79
CA ARG A 277 15.44 -2.64 2.40
C ARG A 277 16.56 -2.17 1.46
N THR A 278 16.28 -2.10 0.17
CA THR A 278 17.22 -1.67 -0.87
C THR A 278 16.58 -0.57 -1.72
N ASP A 279 17.37 0.30 -2.33
CA ASP A 279 16.86 1.30 -3.28
C ASP A 279 16.61 0.67 -4.68
N GLU A 280 15.98 -0.52 -4.72
CA GLU A 280 15.84 -1.37 -5.92
C GLU A 280 14.35 -1.64 -6.28
N ILE A 281 14.08 -1.79 -7.58
CA ILE A 281 12.77 -2.11 -8.19
C ILE A 281 12.94 -3.18 -9.26
#